data_AF-A0A964BZY0-F1
#
_entry.id   AF-A0A964BZY0-F1
#
_cell.length_a   1.000
_cell.length_b   1.000
_cell.length_c   1.000
_cell.angle_alpha   90.00
_cell.angle_beta   90.00
_cell.angle_gamma   90.00
#
_symmetry.space_group_name_H-M   'P 1'
#
loop_
_entity.id
_entity.type
_entity.pdbx_description
1 polymer ?
#
loop_
_entity_poly.entity_id
_entity_poly.type
_entity_poly.pdbx_seq_one_letter_code
_entity_poly.pdbx_strand_id
1 'polypeptide(L)'
;MATIIETGNHIAQNGDGTMRRKTAIGFVAEVKAAFKGQAPWSLTQFPNTAEILLWIDNFPDLAGRNKAPDKYEGTSFGDLSIIEEFNKSCQRFPMSEVFIWSLDSDLSRYHQNAK
;
A
#
# COMPACT_ATOMS: atom_id res chain seq x y z
N MET A 1 -5.47 -0.60 2.52
CA MET A 1 -5.21 -1.22 3.85
C MET A 1 -3.73 -1.46 4.12
N ALA A 2 -2.98 -2.12 3.23
CA ALA A 2 -1.57 -2.44 3.46
C ALA A 2 -0.72 -1.23 3.85
N THR A 3 -0.96 -0.06 3.28
CA THR A 3 -0.27 1.18 3.68
C THR A 3 -0.38 1.49 5.19
N ILE A 4 -1.52 1.23 5.83
CA ILE A 4 -1.69 1.43 7.28
C ILE A 4 -0.82 0.41 8.04
N ILE A 5 -0.86 -0.86 7.63
CA ILE A 5 -0.15 -1.95 8.28
C ILE A 5 1.37 -1.75 8.15
N GLU A 6 1.86 -1.49 6.94
CA GLU A 6 3.28 -1.28 6.66
C GLU A 6 3.81 -0.01 7.32
N THR A 7 3.03 1.09 7.31
CA THR A 7 3.43 2.31 8.05
C THR A 7 3.59 2.02 9.53
N GLY A 8 2.68 1.22 10.13
CA GLY A 8 2.83 0.76 11.51
C GLY A 8 4.11 -0.04 11.75
N ASN A 9 4.45 -0.95 10.83
CA ASN A 9 5.68 -1.73 10.88
C ASN A 9 6.93 -0.84 10.77
N HIS A 10 6.95 0.12 9.85
CA HIS A 10 8.05 1.09 9.72
C HIS A 10 8.20 1.96 10.98
N ILE A 11 7.10 2.38 11.61
CA ILE A 11 7.15 3.10 12.88
C ILE A 11 7.84 2.25 13.96
N ALA A 12 7.64 0.93 14.00
CA ALA A 12 8.29 0.07 14.99
C ALA A 12 9.83 0.05 14.87
N GLN A 13 10.35 0.37 13.67
CA GLN A 13 11.77 0.41 13.32
C GLN A 13 12.35 1.84 13.38
N ASN A 14 11.55 2.85 13.73
CA ASN A 14 11.94 4.25 13.66
C ASN A 14 12.67 4.75 14.92
N GLY A 15 14.01 4.70 14.93
CA GLY A 15 14.82 5.33 15.98
C GLY A 15 14.57 4.76 17.38
N ASP A 16 14.50 5.64 18.39
CA ASP A 16 14.31 5.23 19.79
C ASP A 16 12.82 5.13 20.22
N GLY A 17 12.57 4.69 21.45
CA GLY A 17 11.19 4.58 21.97
C GLY A 17 10.39 5.88 21.97
N THR A 18 11.05 7.02 22.17
CA THR A 18 10.41 8.35 22.18
C THR A 18 9.98 8.75 20.78
N MET A 19 10.86 8.55 19.79
CA MET A 19 10.58 8.81 18.38
C MET A 19 9.43 7.93 17.90
N ARG A 20 9.47 6.62 18.17
CA ARG A 20 8.38 5.69 17.80
C ARG A 20 7.04 6.12 18.38
N ARG A 21 7.00 6.48 19.66
CA ARG A 21 5.77 6.96 20.32
C ARG A 21 5.26 8.25 19.67
N LYS A 22 6.13 9.23 19.43
CA LYS A 22 5.76 10.50 18.81
C LYS A 22 5.19 10.29 17.40
N THR A 23 5.85 9.47 16.58
CA THR A 23 5.38 9.15 15.22
C THR A 23 4.07 8.39 15.25
N ALA A 24 3.91 7.42 16.15
CA ALA A 24 2.66 6.66 16.31
C ALA A 24 1.46 7.56 16.68
N ILE A 25 1.66 8.58 17.52
CA ILE A 25 0.59 9.54 17.86
C ILE A 25 0.10 10.28 16.61
N GLY A 26 1.02 10.80 15.78
CA GLY A 26 0.68 11.46 14.52
C GLY A 26 -0.04 10.53 13.55
N PHE A 27 0.50 9.33 13.35
CA PHE A 27 -0.11 8.29 12.53
C PHE A 27 -1.55 7.96 12.94
N VAL A 28 -1.80 7.78 14.25
CA VAL A 28 -3.15 7.51 14.77
C VAL A 28 -4.10 8.69 14.53
N ALA A 29 -3.62 9.92 14.68
CA ALA A 29 -4.44 11.11 14.43
C ALA A 29 -4.89 11.17 12.97
N GLU A 30 -3.96 11.00 12.03
CA GLU A 30 -4.22 11.02 10.58
C GLU A 30 -5.19 9.90 10.15
N VAL A 31 -4.93 8.65 10.58
CA VAL A 31 -5.79 7.52 10.24
C VAL A 31 -7.21 7.71 10.80
N LYS A 32 -7.35 8.21 12.03
CA LYS A 32 -8.66 8.52 12.61
C LYS A 32 -9.37 9.66 11.87
N ALA A 33 -8.65 10.69 11.42
CA ALA A 33 -9.22 11.78 10.65
C ALA A 33 -9.80 11.26 9.32
N ALA A 34 -9.10 10.34 8.64
CA ALA A 34 -9.59 9.71 7.41
C ALA A 34 -10.86 8.88 7.65
N PHE A 35 -10.91 8.06 8.71
CA PHE A 35 -12.12 7.30 9.06
C PHE A 35 -13.33 8.20 9.39
N LYS A 36 -13.09 9.41 9.90
CA LYS A 36 -14.14 10.39 10.22
C LYS A 36 -14.51 11.28 9.03
N GLY A 37 -13.88 11.11 7.86
CA GLY A 37 -14.07 12.00 6.71
C GLY A 37 -13.56 13.43 6.93
N GLN A 38 -12.61 13.61 7.85
CA GLN A 38 -12.01 14.91 8.19
C GLN A 38 -10.70 15.16 7.43
N ALA A 39 -10.01 14.10 7.00
CA ALA A 39 -8.82 14.21 6.18
C ALA A 39 -9.20 14.54 4.72
N PRO A 40 -8.33 15.23 3.96
CA PRO A 40 -8.55 15.52 2.54
C PRO A 40 -8.40 14.27 1.64
N TRP A 41 -8.21 13.10 2.25
CA TRP A 41 -8.04 11.81 1.59
C TRP A 41 -8.93 10.77 2.30
N SER A 42 -9.34 9.74 1.55
CA SER A 42 -10.19 8.65 2.05
C SER A 42 -9.44 7.34 2.05
N LEU A 43 -9.81 6.44 2.95
CA LEU A 43 -9.31 5.07 2.94
C LEU A 43 -10.00 4.24 1.86
N THR A 44 -9.22 3.41 1.18
CA THR A 44 -9.77 2.35 0.33
C THR A 44 -10.48 1.31 1.20
N GLN A 45 -11.49 0.65 0.63
CA GLN A 45 -12.18 -0.40 1.35
C GLN A 45 -11.24 -1.57 1.64
N PHE A 46 -11.52 -2.27 2.73
CA PHE A 46 -10.82 -3.50 3.03
C PHE A 46 -11.14 -4.53 1.96
N PRO A 47 -10.13 -5.27 1.46
CA PRO A 47 -10.41 -6.37 0.57
C PRO A 47 -11.28 -7.40 1.28
N ASN A 48 -12.31 -7.88 0.59
CA ASN A 48 -13.14 -8.96 1.11
C ASN A 48 -12.44 -10.31 0.95
N THR A 49 -12.99 -11.36 1.57
CA THR A 49 -12.40 -12.71 1.55
C THR A 49 -12.15 -13.23 0.14
N ALA A 50 -13.05 -12.98 -0.82
CA ALA A 50 -12.88 -13.46 -2.19
C ALA A 50 -11.71 -12.77 -2.90
N GLU A 51 -11.52 -11.47 -2.67
CA GLU A 51 -10.37 -10.73 -3.20
C GLU A 51 -9.06 -11.25 -2.61
N ILE A 52 -9.02 -11.49 -1.29
CA ILE A 52 -7.82 -12.04 -0.64
C ILE A 52 -7.48 -13.43 -1.19
N LEU A 53 -8.47 -14.31 -1.36
CA LEU A 53 -8.26 -15.64 -1.93
C LEU A 53 -7.71 -15.57 -3.36
N LEU A 54 -8.25 -14.67 -4.20
CA LEU A 54 -7.72 -14.48 -5.55
C LEU A 54 -6.26 -14.01 -5.55
N TRP A 55 -5.89 -13.13 -4.62
CA TRP A 55 -4.52 -12.63 -4.51
C TRP A 55 -3.56 -13.69 -3.97
N ILE A 56 -4.01 -14.51 -3.01
CA ILE A 56 -3.16 -15.52 -2.37
C ILE A 56 -2.76 -16.64 -3.33
N ASP A 57 -3.63 -16.98 -4.29
CA ASP A 57 -3.33 -18.00 -5.30
C ASP A 57 -2.20 -17.57 -6.25
N ASN A 58 -2.09 -16.26 -6.52
CA ASN A 58 -1.04 -15.70 -7.37
C ASN A 58 0.27 -15.38 -6.61
N PHE A 59 0.21 -15.33 -5.27
CA PHE A 59 1.31 -14.86 -4.45
C PHE A 59 2.59 -15.71 -4.54
N PRO A 60 2.56 -17.06 -4.52
CA PRO A 60 3.79 -17.87 -4.54
C PRO A 60 4.70 -17.56 -5.72
N ASP A 61 4.13 -17.39 -6.91
CA ASP A 61 4.87 -17.05 -8.12
C ASP A 61 5.52 -15.67 -8.05
N LEU A 62 4.83 -14.70 -7.46
CA LEU A 62 5.32 -13.32 -7.32
C LEU A 62 6.37 -13.19 -6.22
N ALA A 63 6.25 -13.97 -5.15
CA ALA A 63 7.24 -14.03 -4.06
C ALA A 63 8.57 -14.65 -4.50
N GLY A 64 8.55 -15.56 -5.48
CA GLY A 64 9.76 -16.22 -6.00
C GLY A 64 10.50 -15.45 -7.10
N ARG A 65 9.91 -14.38 -7.66
CA ARG A 65 10.50 -13.60 -8.76
C ARG A 65 11.22 -12.37 -8.25
N ASN A 66 12.47 -12.19 -8.67
CA ASN A 66 13.21 -10.95 -8.43
C ASN A 66 12.46 -9.74 -9.02
N LYS A 67 12.24 -8.69 -8.22
CA LYS A 67 11.55 -7.46 -8.66
C LYS A 67 12.29 -6.68 -9.76
N ALA A 68 13.62 -6.83 -9.81
CA ALA A 68 14.51 -6.23 -10.81
C ALA A 68 15.78 -7.08 -10.98
N PRO A 69 16.54 -6.96 -12.09
CA PRO A 69 17.76 -7.73 -12.32
C PRO A 69 18.82 -7.58 -11.22
N ASP A 70 18.82 -6.44 -10.53
CA ASP A 70 19.74 -6.06 -9.45
C ASP A 70 19.12 -6.20 -8.04
N LYS A 71 17.85 -6.60 -7.93
CA LYS A 71 17.15 -6.83 -6.65
C LYS A 71 16.87 -8.31 -6.44
N TYR A 72 17.44 -8.88 -5.39
CA TYR A 72 17.26 -10.28 -4.98
C TYR A 72 16.10 -10.48 -3.98
N GLU A 73 15.06 -9.65 -4.10
CA GLU A 73 13.83 -9.78 -3.33
C GLU A 73 12.64 -9.98 -4.25
N GLY A 74 11.68 -10.80 -3.81
CA GLY A 74 10.40 -10.95 -4.48
C GLY A 74 9.33 -10.02 -3.94
N THR A 75 8.16 -10.02 -4.59
CA THR A 75 7.04 -9.17 -4.21
C THR A 75 6.52 -9.59 -2.83
N SER A 76 6.49 -8.67 -1.88
CA SER A 76 5.84 -8.91 -0.59
C SER A 76 4.32 -8.97 -0.75
N PHE A 77 3.61 -9.65 0.15
CA PHE A 77 2.14 -9.67 0.07
C PHE A 77 1.54 -8.26 0.30
N GLY A 78 2.23 -7.42 1.09
CA GLY A 78 1.90 -6.00 1.24
C GLY A 78 1.95 -5.26 -0.10
N ASP A 79 3.08 -5.36 -0.82
CA ASP A 79 3.26 -4.76 -2.15
C ASP A 79 2.21 -5.25 -3.14
N LEU A 80 1.97 -6.57 -3.18
CA LEU A 80 0.93 -7.17 -4.03
C LEU A 80 -0.44 -6.55 -3.77
N SER A 81 -0.83 -6.41 -2.50
CA SER A 81 -2.14 -5.84 -2.18
C SER A 81 -2.27 -4.35 -2.53
N ILE A 82 -1.16 -3.58 -2.53
CA ILE A 82 -1.16 -2.18 -3.00
C ILE A 82 -1.31 -2.16 -4.53
N ILE A 83 -0.60 -3.03 -5.25
CA ILE A 83 -0.68 -3.16 -6.71
C ILE A 83 -2.10 -3.56 -7.15
N GLU A 84 -2.72 -4.50 -6.45
CA GLU A 84 -4.08 -4.93 -6.75
C GLU A 84 -5.11 -3.83 -6.49
N GLU A 85 -4.93 -3.04 -5.42
CA GLU A 85 -5.79 -1.89 -5.16
C GLU A 85 -5.60 -0.77 -6.20
N PHE A 86 -4.37 -0.59 -6.71
CA PHE A 86 -4.09 0.28 -7.86
C PHE A 86 -4.86 -0.21 -9.11
N ASN A 87 -4.77 -1.50 -9.45
CA ASN A 87 -5.47 -2.08 -10.60
C ASN A 87 -6.98 -1.89 -10.51
N LYS A 88 -7.57 -2.13 -9.33
CA LYS A 88 -8.99 -1.87 -9.06
C LYS A 88 -9.35 -0.39 -9.20
N SER A 89 -8.51 0.50 -8.69
CA SER A 89 -8.72 1.95 -8.79
C SER A 89 -8.69 2.43 -10.24
N CYS A 90 -7.74 1.93 -11.05
CA CYS A 90 -7.64 2.20 -12.47
C CYS A 90 -8.91 1.79 -13.24
N GLN A 91 -9.50 0.64 -12.90
CA GLN A 91 -10.75 0.16 -13.49
C GLN A 91 -11.96 0.99 -13.05
N ARG A 92 -11.99 1.40 -11.77
CA ARG A 92 -13.08 2.19 -11.19
C ARG A 92 -13.09 3.64 -11.65
N PHE A 93 -11.90 4.22 -11.87
CA PHE A 93 -11.72 5.63 -12.20
C PHE A 93 -10.94 5.78 -13.52
N PRO A 94 -11.49 5.33 -14.66
CA PRO A 94 -10.76 5.32 -15.93
C PRO A 94 -10.46 6.72 -16.49
N MET A 95 -11.27 7.72 -16.11
CA MET A 95 -11.13 9.12 -16.53
C MET A 95 -10.27 9.94 -15.56
N SER A 96 -9.59 9.31 -14.62
CA SER A 96 -8.75 9.97 -13.62
C SER A 96 -7.32 9.48 -13.71
N GLU A 97 -6.39 10.34 -13.30
CA GLU A 97 -5.02 9.92 -13.01
C GLU A 97 -5.03 9.03 -11.76
N VAL A 98 -4.40 7.86 -11.85
CA VAL A 98 -4.27 6.92 -10.75
C VAL A 98 -2.80 6.50 -10.69
N PHE A 99 -2.17 6.62 -9.53
CA PHE A 99 -0.76 6.24 -9.34
C PHE A 99 -0.51 5.77 -7.92
N ILE A 100 0.54 4.98 -7.74
CA ILE A 100 1.05 4.63 -6.42
C ILE A 100 2.10 5.67 -6.02
N TRP A 101 1.79 6.48 -5.00
CA TRP A 101 2.80 7.31 -4.38
C TRP A 101 3.63 6.49 -3.40
N SER A 102 4.92 6.30 -3.70
CA SER A 102 5.85 5.55 -2.86
C SER A 102 7.28 6.05 -3.03
N LEU A 103 8.10 5.88 -1.99
CA LEU A 103 9.55 6.04 -2.08
C LEU A 103 10.23 4.79 -2.65
N ASP A 104 9.54 3.64 -2.68
CA ASP A 104 10.01 2.44 -3.36
C ASP A 104 9.84 2.60 -4.87
N SER A 105 10.97 2.54 -5.59
CA SER A 105 11.02 2.59 -7.05
C SER A 105 10.19 1.50 -7.74
N ASP A 106 10.06 0.33 -7.11
CA ASP A 106 9.29 -0.78 -7.67
C ASP A 106 7.80 -0.52 -7.64
N LEU A 107 7.33 0.32 -6.69
CA LEU A 107 5.94 0.71 -6.57
C LEU A 107 5.64 2.05 -7.26
N SER A 108 6.56 3.01 -7.24
CA SER A 108 6.33 4.34 -7.81
C SER A 108 6.23 4.36 -9.34
N ARG A 109 6.65 3.28 -10.01
CA ARG A 109 6.46 3.10 -11.46
C ARG A 109 5.00 2.84 -11.88
N TYR A 110 4.10 2.52 -10.95
CA TYR A 110 2.70 2.25 -11.27
C TYR A 110 1.93 3.56 -11.42
N HIS A 111 1.55 3.87 -12.67
CA HIS A 111 0.86 5.09 -13.03
C HIS A 111 -0.03 4.88 -14.28
N GLN A 112 -1.32 5.19 -14.16
CA GLN A 112 -2.28 5.35 -15.25
C GLN A 112 -2.65 6.82 -15.40
N ASN A 113 -2.43 7.39 -16.59
CA ASN A 113 -2.99 8.70 -16.96
C ASN A 113 -4.49 8.58 -17.24
N ALA A 114 -5.24 9.67 -17.06
CA ALA A 114 -6.63 9.75 -17.47
C ALA A 114 -6.78 9.40 -18.96
N LYS A 115 -7.73 8.51 -19.27
CA LYS A 115 -8.06 8.12 -20.64
C LYS A 115 -8.97 9.12 -21.34
#